data_AF-A0A5X0ZDV1-F1
#
_entry.id   AF-A0A5X0ZDV1-F1
#
_cell.length_a   1.000
_cell.length_b   1.000
_cell.length_c   1.000
_cell.angle_alpha   90.00
_cell.angle_beta   90.00
_cell.angle_gamma   90.00
#
_symmetry.space_group_name_H-M   'P 1'
#
loop_
_entity.id
_entity.type
_entity.pdbx_description
1 polymer ?
#
loop_
_entity_poly.entity_id
_entity_poly.type
_entity_poly.pdbx_seq_one_letter_code
_entity_poly.pdbx_strand_id
1 'polypeptide(L)'
;QHYGLTLNDTPFGNDGVIEQHIDAGISLCDALNFIVEKYDLVRTDRPGFSITVQSPLITRIDILQARKACGLMTRNSYRAVTDITTGRHRGVTR
;
A
#
# COMPACT_ATOMS: atom_id res chain seq x y z
N GLN A 1 -24.09 5.44 6.38
CA GLN A 1 -23.62 4.07 6.09
C GLN A 1 -22.32 4.19 5.31
N HIS A 2 -21.19 3.82 5.90
CA HIS A 2 -19.94 3.66 5.15
C HIS A 2 -19.87 2.21 4.68
N TYR A 3 -20.01 1.98 3.38
CA TYR A 3 -19.65 0.69 2.75
C TYR A 3 -18.12 0.62 2.57
N GLY A 4 -17.39 0.87 3.65
CA GLY A 4 -15.92 0.92 3.64
C GLY A 4 -15.37 -0.30 4.35
N LEU A 5 -14.57 -1.09 3.63
CA LEU A 5 -13.70 -2.09 4.24
C LEU A 5 -12.82 -1.39 5.28
N THR A 6 -12.84 -1.88 6.50
CA THR A 6 -11.84 -1.53 7.51
C THR A 6 -10.60 -2.38 7.30
N LEU A 7 -9.48 -2.00 7.93
CA LEU A 7 -8.25 -2.79 7.84
C LEU A 7 -8.47 -4.26 8.23
N ASN A 8 -9.31 -4.51 9.23
CA ASN A 8 -9.64 -5.85 9.74
C ASN A 8 -10.47 -6.69 8.75
N ASP A 9 -11.13 -6.05 7.79
CA ASP A 9 -11.86 -6.73 6.73
C ASP A 9 -10.93 -7.15 5.57
N THR A 10 -9.63 -6.81 5.67
CA THR A 10 -8.61 -7.16 4.67
C THR A 10 -7.59 -8.14 5.27
N PRO A 11 -6.87 -8.92 4.42
CA PRO A 11 -5.77 -9.76 4.90
C PRO A 11 -4.70 -9.00 5.70
N PHE A 12 -4.59 -7.68 5.52
CA PHE A 12 -3.65 -6.82 6.25
C PHE A 12 -4.11 -6.42 7.65
N GLY A 13 -5.28 -6.87 8.12
CA GLY A 13 -5.62 -6.83 9.55
C GLY A 13 -4.78 -7.81 10.39
N ASN A 14 -4.07 -8.74 9.74
CA ASN A 14 -3.13 -9.65 10.39
C ASN A 14 -1.68 -9.23 10.09
N ASP A 15 -0.96 -8.80 11.12
CA ASP A 15 0.45 -8.39 11.01
C ASP A 15 1.34 -9.48 10.40
N GLY A 16 1.05 -10.76 10.66
CA GLY A 16 1.80 -11.88 10.07
C GLY A 16 1.70 -11.95 8.55
N VAL A 17 0.58 -11.49 7.96
CA VAL A 17 0.46 -11.38 6.50
C VAL A 17 1.33 -10.24 5.98
N ILE A 18 1.42 -9.12 6.72
CA ILE A 18 2.28 -7.98 6.36
C ILE A 18 3.75 -8.41 6.36
N GLU A 19 4.19 -9.10 7.42
CA GLU A 19 5.56 -9.62 7.53
C GLU A 19 5.91 -10.56 6.38
N GLN A 20 5.02 -11.49 6.05
CA GLN A 20 5.24 -12.41 4.91
C GLN A 20 5.41 -11.67 3.58
N HIS A 21 4.66 -10.59 3.33
CA HIS A 21 4.81 -9.81 2.10
C HIS A 21 6.15 -9.06 2.08
N ILE A 22 6.60 -8.53 3.23
CA ILE A 22 7.90 -7.87 3.35
C ILE A 22 9.03 -8.87 3.09
N ASP A 23 8.97 -10.05 3.70
CA ASP A 23 9.99 -11.10 3.56
C ASP A 23 10.03 -11.69 2.15
N ALA A 24 8.88 -11.80 1.50
CA ALA A 24 8.78 -12.19 0.09
C ALA A 24 9.26 -11.09 -0.88
N GLY A 25 9.58 -9.89 -0.39
CA GLY A 25 10.01 -8.77 -1.23
C GLY A 25 8.90 -8.22 -2.12
N ILE A 26 7.63 -8.37 -1.73
CA ILE A 26 6.50 -7.84 -2.47
C ILE A 26 6.43 -6.33 -2.20
N SER A 27 6.36 -5.51 -3.27
CA SER A 27 6.26 -4.07 -3.09
C SER A 27 4.88 -3.69 -2.53
N LEU A 28 4.82 -2.61 -1.73
CA LEU A 28 3.55 -2.16 -1.14
C LEU A 28 2.49 -1.86 -2.21
N CYS A 29 2.92 -1.39 -3.37
CA CYS A 29 2.04 -1.12 -4.52
C CYS A 29 1.40 -2.41 -5.05
N ASP A 30 2.19 -3.46 -5.21
CA ASP A 30 1.70 -4.74 -5.76
C ASP A 30 0.79 -5.43 -4.75
N ALA A 31 1.16 -5.40 -3.46
CA ALA A 31 0.35 -5.95 -2.37
C ALA A 31 -1.04 -5.28 -2.30
N LEU A 32 -1.12 -3.95 -2.43
CA LEU A 32 -2.39 -3.23 -2.44
C LEU A 32 -3.16 -3.45 -3.74
N ASN A 33 -2.49 -3.38 -4.90
CA ASN A 33 -3.13 -3.55 -6.20
C ASN A 33 -3.71 -4.95 -6.38
N PHE A 34 -3.07 -5.97 -5.81
CA PHE A 34 -3.63 -7.33 -5.78
C PHE A 34 -5.01 -7.38 -5.12
N ILE A 35 -5.22 -6.66 -4.02
CA ILE A 35 -6.54 -6.59 -3.35
C ILE A 35 -7.51 -5.73 -4.15
N VAL A 36 -7.04 -4.62 -4.74
CA VAL A 36 -7.86 -3.79 -5.63
C VAL A 36 -8.43 -4.63 -6.77
N GLU A 37 -7.61 -5.44 -7.41
CA GLU A 37 -8.02 -6.32 -8.50
C GLU A 37 -8.87 -7.49 -8.00
N LYS A 38 -8.48 -8.15 -6.90
CA LYS A 38 -9.19 -9.32 -6.36
C LYS A 38 -10.65 -9.01 -5.96
N TYR A 39 -10.91 -7.81 -5.47
CA TYR A 39 -12.22 -7.40 -4.96
C TYR A 39 -12.89 -6.31 -5.79
N ASP A 40 -12.38 -6.01 -6.99
CA ASP A 40 -12.87 -4.95 -7.88
C ASP A 40 -13.09 -3.60 -7.16
N LEU A 41 -12.11 -3.22 -6.31
CA LEU A 41 -12.23 -2.01 -5.50
C LEU A 41 -12.15 -0.75 -6.34
N VAL A 42 -12.88 0.28 -5.93
CA VAL A 42 -12.90 1.60 -6.57
C VAL A 42 -12.24 2.65 -5.69
N ARG A 43 -11.50 3.58 -6.30
CA ARG A 43 -10.88 4.71 -5.58
C ARG A 43 -11.89 5.78 -5.23
N THR A 44 -11.91 6.20 -3.97
CA THR A 44 -12.80 7.26 -3.44
C THR A 44 -12.08 8.57 -3.16
N ASP A 45 -10.74 8.58 -3.19
CA ASP A 45 -9.89 9.72 -2.83
C ASP A 45 -9.74 10.76 -3.94
N ARG A 46 -10.26 10.48 -5.15
CA ARG A 46 -10.27 11.39 -6.29
C ARG A 46 -11.69 11.89 -6.58
N PRO A 47 -12.18 12.91 -5.87
CA PRO A 47 -13.42 13.58 -6.22
C PRO A 47 -13.17 14.47 -7.44
N GLY A 48 -13.51 13.98 -8.64
CA GLY A 48 -13.42 14.77 -9.86
C GLY A 48 -14.19 14.12 -11.00
N PHE A 49 -15.00 14.93 -11.68
CA PHE A 49 -15.60 14.59 -12.96
C PHE A 49 -14.48 14.33 -13.97
N SER A 50 -14.02 13.09 -14.09
CA SER A 50 -13.21 12.70 -15.24
C SER A 50 -14.13 12.17 -16.32
N ILE A 51 -13.93 12.70 -17.53
CA ILE A 51 -14.60 12.24 -18.75
C ILE A 51 -14.18 10.80 -19.10
N THR A 52 -13.13 10.28 -18.46
CA THR A 52 -12.58 8.93 -18.61
C THR A 52 -12.67 8.13 -17.31
N VAL A 53 -12.76 6.80 -17.39
CA VAL A 53 -12.70 5.90 -16.21
C VAL A 53 -11.32 6.06 -15.54
N GLN A 54 -11.29 6.44 -14.27
CA GLN A 54 -10.04 6.49 -13.50
C GLN A 54 -9.57 5.08 -13.16
N SER A 55 -8.27 4.82 -13.27
CA SER A 55 -7.70 3.57 -12.79
C SER A 55 -7.87 3.45 -11.28
N PRO A 56 -8.36 2.30 -10.77
CA PRO A 56 -8.48 2.05 -9.34
C PRO A 56 -7.11 1.75 -8.68
N LEU A 57 -6.07 1.53 -9.48
CA LEU A 57 -4.77 1.12 -8.98
C LEU A 57 -4.08 2.24 -8.18
N ILE A 58 -3.39 1.81 -7.14
CA ILE A 58 -2.46 2.61 -6.35
C ILE A 58 -1.15 2.73 -7.12
N THR A 59 -0.56 3.92 -7.08
CA THR A 59 0.71 4.25 -7.73
C THR A 59 1.81 4.53 -6.70
N ARG A 60 3.06 4.59 -7.15
CA ARG A 60 4.20 5.01 -6.32
C ARG A 60 4.02 6.42 -5.74
N ILE A 61 3.30 7.31 -6.43
CA ILE A 61 3.02 8.67 -5.97
C ILE A 61 2.07 8.64 -4.76
N ASP A 62 1.03 7.80 -4.83
CA ASP A 62 0.08 7.63 -3.73
C ASP A 62 0.80 7.11 -2.47
N ILE A 63 1.72 6.15 -2.63
CA ILE A 63 2.58 5.64 -1.54
C ILE A 63 3.45 6.76 -0.96
N LEU A 64 4.05 7.59 -1.81
CA LEU A 64 4.89 8.71 -1.36
C LEU A 64 4.08 9.73 -0.55
N GLN A 65 2.86 10.05 -1.01
CA GLN A 65 1.94 10.96 -0.32
C GLN A 65 1.49 10.37 1.04
N ALA A 66 1.12 9.09 1.08
CA ALA A 66 0.75 8.40 2.31
C ALA A 66 1.91 8.39 3.33
N ARG A 67 3.14 8.09 2.87
CA ARG A 67 4.33 8.15 3.72
C ARG A 67 4.55 9.54 4.30
N LYS A 68 4.32 10.60 3.52
CA LYS A 68 4.44 12.00 3.99
C LYS A 68 3.39 12.29 5.07
N ALA A 69 2.14 11.89 4.82
CA ALA A 69 1.03 12.08 5.78
C ALA A 69 1.27 11.33 7.10
N CYS A 70 1.89 10.13 7.03
CA CYS A 70 2.23 9.33 8.20
C CYS A 70 3.58 9.69 8.87
N GLY A 71 4.28 10.74 8.41
CA GLY A 71 5.58 11.13 8.98
C GLY A 71 6.74 10.17 8.71
N LEU A 72 6.61 9.27 7.73
CA LEU A 72 7.63 8.26 7.37
C LEU A 72 8.71 8.79 6.39
N MET A 73 8.98 10.10 6.45
CA MET A 73 9.97 10.80 5.62
C MET A 73 11.24 11.18 6.39
N THR A 74 11.47 10.62 7.57
CA THR A 74 12.64 10.99 8.39
C THR A 74 13.93 10.35 7.85
N ARG A 75 15.04 11.09 7.90
CA ARG A 75 16.31 10.71 7.25
C ARG A 75 16.86 9.35 7.71
N ASN A 76 16.66 9.00 8.98
CA ASN A 76 17.21 7.77 9.57
C ASN A 76 16.41 6.52 9.18
N SER A 77 15.08 6.64 8.96
CA SER A 77 14.24 5.52 8.52
C SER A 77 13.94 5.55 7.02
N TYR A 78 14.27 6.64 6.32
CA TYR A 78 13.94 6.85 4.90
C TYR A 78 14.39 5.69 4.02
N ARG A 79 15.64 5.24 4.18
CA ARG A 79 16.18 4.13 3.38
C ARG A 79 15.45 2.82 3.68
N ALA A 80 15.32 2.47 4.96
CA ALA A 80 14.64 1.24 5.38
C ALA A 80 13.18 1.19 4.88
N VAL A 81 12.40 2.26 5.09
CA VAL A 81 11.02 2.35 4.62
C VAL A 81 10.96 2.30 3.09
N THR A 82 11.92 2.90 2.39
CA THR A 82 11.98 2.84 0.93
C THR A 82 12.29 1.43 0.44
N ASP A 83 13.22 0.73 1.07
CA ASP A 83 13.56 -0.65 0.72
C ASP A 83 12.35 -1.57 0.96
N ILE A 84 11.66 -1.43 2.10
CA ILE A 84 10.43 -2.18 2.41
C ILE A 84 9.34 -1.90 1.38
N THR A 85 8.97 -0.62 1.18
CA THR A 85 7.85 -0.25 0.29
C THR A 85 8.10 -0.57 -1.19
N THR A 86 9.38 -0.74 -1.59
CA THR A 86 9.77 -1.12 -2.95
C THR A 86 10.07 -2.61 -3.12
N GLY A 87 9.92 -3.44 -2.07
CA GLY A 87 10.21 -4.87 -2.13
C GLY A 87 11.71 -5.21 -2.16
N ARG A 88 12.57 -4.25 -1.80
CA ARG A 88 14.03 -4.42 -1.76
C ARG A 88 14.56 -4.70 -0.36
N HIS A 89 13.68 -4.75 0.64
CA HIS A 89 14.06 -5.16 1.98
C HIS A 89 14.50 -6.61 1.96
N ARG A 90 15.80 -6.84 2.12
CA ARG A 90 16.34 -8.16 2.36
C ARG A 90 16.20 -8.38 3.86
N GLY A 91 15.27 -9.25 4.26
CA GLY A 91 15.17 -9.72 5.63
C GLY A 91 16.58 -10.08 6.10
N VAL A 92 17.00 -9.55 7.25
CA VAL A 92 18.19 -10.07 7.91
C VAL A 92 17.82 -11.51 8.25
N THR A 93 18.34 -12.46 7.50
CA THR A 93 18.22 -13.89 7.78
C THR A 93 18.63 -14.07 9.23
N ARG A 94 17.66 -14.35 10.11
CA ARG A 94 17.90 -14.54 11.53
C ARG A 94 18.17 -16.01 11.82
#